data_AF-A0A0M0JG40-F1
#
_entry.id   AF-A0A0M0JG40-F1
#
_cell.length_a   1.000
_cell.length_b   1.000
_cell.length_c   1.000
_cell.angle_alpha   90.00
_cell.angle_beta   90.00
_cell.angle_gamma   90.00
#
_symmetry.space_group_name_H-M   'P 1'
#
loop_
_entity.id
_entity.type
_entity.pdbx_description
1 polymer ?
#
loop_
_entity_poly.entity_id
_entity_poly.type
_entity_poly.pdbx_seq_one_letter_code
_entity_poly.pdbx_strand_id
1 'polypeptide(L)'
;MLDIDLFRVDRGGNPDIVRESQRRRHKDVSLVDKVIELDTEWRSTRGGLDNAKKVLNQVQKKIGEFMKKKESPPPELMKEKQDADAEITKLEAKEKELIEARDNTRVGNLVHEDAPLVAAPPAQRGLPADTLRRCLMASGLAEPVASGTVPSRSWRAVGDGLLLQQQWLSHALAFVSARGFELLHAPLQPCADRLDKLDKLRRGRGEQGTGVAVLATRLATDPLGALHACRRRS
;
A
#
# COMPACT_ATOMS: atom_id res chain seq x y z
N MET A 1 4.45 2.82 -1.70
CA MET A 1 5.78 2.30 -1.33
C MET A 1 6.77 3.20 -2.01
N LEU A 2 7.87 3.56 -1.34
CA LEU A 2 8.96 4.27 -2.00
C LEU A 2 9.57 3.39 -3.09
N ASP A 3 10.16 4.00 -4.09
CA ASP A 3 10.90 3.27 -5.11
C ASP A 3 12.06 2.53 -4.46
N ILE A 4 12.27 1.27 -4.85
CA ILE A 4 13.34 0.44 -4.33
C ILE A 4 14.70 0.99 -4.74
N ASP A 5 14.78 1.64 -5.91
CA ASP A 5 16.04 2.17 -6.43
C ASP A 5 16.59 3.32 -5.54
N LEU A 6 15.76 3.97 -4.74
CA LEU A 6 16.21 4.95 -3.73
C LEU A 6 17.04 4.32 -2.60
N PHE A 7 16.87 3.03 -2.33
CA PHE A 7 17.64 2.30 -1.32
C PHE A 7 18.95 1.75 -1.88
N ARG A 8 19.16 1.81 -3.21
CA ARG A 8 20.29 1.19 -3.91
C ARG A 8 21.32 2.24 -4.27
N VAL A 9 22.45 2.23 -3.57
CA VAL A 9 23.58 3.13 -3.86
C VAL A 9 24.10 2.93 -5.30
N ASP A 10 24.15 1.68 -5.76
CA ASP A 10 24.65 1.32 -7.10
C ASP A 10 23.79 1.87 -8.25
N ARG A 11 22.53 2.22 -8.00
CA ARG A 11 21.59 2.79 -8.99
C ARG A 11 21.39 4.29 -8.81
N GLY A 12 22.24 4.95 -8.02
CA GLY A 12 22.14 6.39 -7.76
C GLY A 12 21.14 6.77 -6.67
N GLY A 13 20.64 5.80 -5.90
CA GLY A 13 19.82 6.04 -4.72
C GLY A 13 20.65 6.50 -3.53
N ASN A 14 20.04 7.26 -2.63
CA ASN A 14 20.69 7.71 -1.39
C ASN A 14 19.89 7.25 -0.16
N PRO A 15 20.29 6.14 0.50
CA PRO A 15 19.57 5.61 1.65
C PRO A 15 19.58 6.57 2.85
N ASP A 16 20.56 7.48 2.93
CA ASP A 16 20.66 8.44 4.03
C ASP A 16 19.50 9.45 4.05
N ILE A 17 19.00 9.83 2.87
CA ILE A 17 17.83 10.70 2.77
C ILE A 17 16.58 10.00 3.34
N VAL A 18 16.46 8.69 3.10
CA VAL A 18 15.37 7.88 3.64
C VAL A 18 15.51 7.73 5.16
N ARG A 19 16.73 7.53 5.68
CA ARG A 19 17.02 7.49 7.12
C ARG A 19 16.64 8.80 7.79
N GLU A 20 17.02 9.93 7.21
CA GLU A 20 16.69 11.25 7.75
C GLU A 20 15.18 11.50 7.72
N SER A 21 14.50 11.17 6.61
CA SER A 21 13.04 11.24 6.53
C SER A 21 12.34 10.40 7.62
N GLN A 22 12.88 9.23 7.97
CA GLN A 22 12.34 8.41 9.06
C GLN A 22 12.62 9.02 10.44
N ARG A 23 13.79 9.65 10.66
CA ARG A 23 14.10 10.41 11.88
C ARG A 23 13.15 11.59 12.06
N ARG A 24 12.90 12.36 11.00
CA ARG A 24 11.92 13.47 10.98
C ARG A 24 10.50 13.01 11.33
N ARG A 25 10.17 11.74 11.08
CA ARG A 25 8.87 11.11 11.42
C ARG A 25 8.85 10.48 12.82
N HIS A 26 9.95 10.55 13.57
CA HIS A 26 10.12 9.85 14.85
C HIS A 26 9.87 8.33 14.75
N LYS A 27 10.27 7.73 13.62
CA LYS A 27 10.18 6.28 13.39
C LYS A 27 11.55 5.63 13.47
N ASP A 28 11.54 4.32 13.69
CA ASP A 28 12.77 3.53 13.74
C ASP A 28 13.50 3.54 12.39
N VAL A 29 14.77 3.91 12.44
CA VAL A 29 15.69 3.98 11.30
C VAL A 29 16.15 2.58 10.89
N SER A 30 16.15 1.62 11.83
CA SER A 30 16.57 0.23 11.57
C SER A 30 15.73 -0.45 10.48
N LEU A 31 14.51 0.04 10.24
CA LEU A 31 13.65 -0.43 9.17
C LEU A 31 14.26 -0.19 7.78
N VAL A 32 15.04 0.89 7.60
CA VAL A 32 15.71 1.18 6.34
C VAL A 32 16.84 0.17 6.10
N ASP A 33 17.61 -0.15 7.15
CA ASP A 33 18.71 -1.09 7.05
C ASP A 33 18.20 -2.51 6.77
N LYS A 34 17.11 -2.94 7.42
CA LYS A 34 16.43 -4.21 7.13
C LYS A 34 15.95 -4.32 5.69
N VAL A 35 15.45 -3.24 5.10
CA VAL A 35 15.04 -3.23 3.68
C VAL A 35 16.24 -3.42 2.76
N ILE A 36 17.38 -2.81 3.09
CA ILE A 36 18.63 -2.96 2.33
C ILE A 36 19.13 -4.41 2.43
N GLU A 37 19.15 -4.99 3.64
CA GLU A 37 19.53 -6.40 3.87
C GLU A 37 18.65 -7.35 3.05
N LEU A 38 17.33 -7.24 3.17
CA LEU A 38 16.38 -8.07 2.42
C LEU A 38 16.54 -7.93 0.89
N ASP A 39 16.81 -6.71 0.39
CA ASP A 39 17.04 -6.50 -1.04
C ASP A 39 18.39 -7.08 -1.50
N THR A 40 19.44 -7.04 -0.66
CA THR A 40 20.73 -7.68 -0.97
C THR A 40 20.62 -9.20 -1.00
N GLU A 41 19.92 -9.80 -0.04
CA GLU A 41 19.64 -11.24 -0.01
C GLU A 41 18.80 -11.67 -1.21
N TRP A 42 17.80 -10.87 -1.58
CA TRP A 42 16.98 -11.11 -2.77
C TRP A 42 17.83 -11.09 -4.05
N ARG A 43 18.73 -10.11 -4.22
CA ARG A 43 19.62 -10.05 -5.39
C ARG A 43 20.61 -11.21 -5.45
N SER A 44 21.17 -11.63 -4.31
CA SER A 44 22.04 -12.80 -4.23
C SER A 44 21.29 -14.08 -4.63
N THR A 45 20.10 -14.28 -4.06
CA THR A 45 19.22 -15.40 -4.38
C THR A 45 18.84 -15.41 -5.86
N ARG A 46 18.52 -14.24 -6.42
CA ARG A 46 18.21 -14.08 -7.85
C ARG A 46 19.39 -14.42 -8.75
N GLY A 47 20.59 -13.95 -8.41
CA GLY A 47 21.81 -14.30 -9.13
C GLY A 47 22.10 -15.80 -9.08
N GLY A 48 21.91 -16.44 -7.92
CA GLY A 48 22.00 -17.89 -7.77
C GLY A 48 20.99 -18.64 -8.64
N LEU A 49 19.75 -18.16 -8.68
CA LEU A 49 18.66 -18.72 -9.49
C LEU A 49 18.97 -18.63 -10.99
N ASP A 50 19.43 -17.47 -11.46
CA ASP A 50 19.83 -17.28 -12.85
C ASP A 50 21.01 -18.18 -13.24
N ASN A 51 21.95 -18.42 -12.32
CA ASN A 51 23.06 -19.35 -12.52
C ASN A 51 22.59 -20.82 -12.56
N ALA A 52 21.73 -21.24 -11.64
CA ALA A 52 21.14 -22.58 -11.63
C ALA A 52 20.34 -22.86 -12.92
N LYS A 53 19.58 -21.87 -13.42
CA LYS A 53 18.87 -21.97 -14.71
C LYS A 53 19.83 -22.08 -15.90
N LYS A 54 20.98 -21.40 -15.87
CA LYS A 54 22.01 -21.57 -16.90
C LYS A 54 22.60 -22.97 -16.89
N VAL A 55 22.92 -23.52 -15.71
CA VAL A 55 23.43 -24.89 -15.56
C VAL A 55 22.41 -25.90 -16.09
N LEU A 56 21.14 -25.78 -15.68
CA LEU A 56 20.07 -26.65 -16.16
C LEU A 56 19.93 -26.61 -17.69
N ASN A 57 19.96 -25.42 -18.29
CA ASN A 57 19.89 -25.28 -19.75
C ASN A 57 21.12 -25.92 -20.45
N GLN A 58 22.30 -25.85 -19.85
CA GLN A 58 23.50 -26.51 -20.37
C GLN A 58 23.40 -28.04 -20.27
N VAL A 59 22.95 -28.57 -19.13
CA VAL A 59 22.72 -30.01 -18.92
C VAL A 59 21.67 -30.52 -19.90
N GLN A 60 20.56 -29.80 -20.10
CA GLN A 60 19.53 -30.16 -21.08
C GLN A 60 20.06 -30.20 -22.52
N LYS A 61 20.93 -29.27 -22.91
CA LYS A 61 21.58 -29.30 -24.24
C LYS A 61 22.45 -30.54 -24.41
N LYS A 62 23.28 -30.88 -23.42
CA LYS A 62 24.11 -32.09 -23.42
C LYS A 62 23.24 -33.35 -23.55
N ILE A 63 22.15 -33.45 -22.77
CA ILE A 63 21.19 -34.57 -22.86
C ILE A 63 20.58 -34.65 -24.27
N GLY A 64 20.19 -33.50 -24.85
CA GLY A 64 19.65 -33.44 -26.21
C GLY A 64 20.64 -33.91 -27.28
N GLU A 65 21.94 -33.68 -27.10
CA GLU A 65 22.99 -34.16 -28.00
C GLU A 65 23.17 -35.69 -27.92
N PHE A 66 23.10 -36.29 -26.72
CA PHE A 66 23.12 -37.75 -26.56
C PHE A 66 21.89 -38.43 -27.19
N MET A 67 20.71 -37.84 -26.99
CA MET A 67 19.46 -38.34 -27.57
C MET A 67 19.48 -38.28 -29.12
N LYS A 68 20.11 -37.25 -29.70
CA LYS A 68 20.31 -37.15 -31.17
C LYS A 68 21.29 -38.20 -31.70
N LYS A 69 22.28 -38.59 -30.91
CA LYS A 69 23.24 -39.65 -31.23
C LYS A 69 22.69 -41.07 -31.01
N LYS A 70 21.43 -41.21 -30.55
CA LYS A 70 20.77 -42.48 -30.15
C LYS A 70 21.49 -43.24 -29.02
N GLU A 71 22.29 -42.53 -28.22
CA GLU A 71 22.98 -43.09 -27.05
C GLU A 71 22.17 -42.79 -25.79
N SER A 72 22.20 -43.71 -24.82
CA SER A 72 21.57 -43.49 -23.51
C SER A 72 22.34 -42.40 -22.76
N PRO A 73 21.67 -41.34 -22.25
CA PRO A 73 22.36 -40.30 -21.50
C PRO A 73 23.01 -40.88 -20.23
N PRO A 74 24.22 -40.42 -19.86
CA PRO A 74 24.87 -40.80 -18.62
C PRO A 74 23.96 -40.57 -17.39
N PRO A 75 23.91 -41.51 -16.42
CA PRO A 75 23.14 -41.35 -15.19
C PRO A 75 23.59 -40.14 -14.37
N GLU A 76 24.83 -39.68 -14.54
CA GLU A 76 25.37 -38.48 -13.90
C GLU A 76 24.68 -37.20 -14.36
N LEU A 77 24.44 -37.02 -15.67
CA LEU A 77 23.73 -35.84 -16.21
C LEU A 77 22.26 -35.80 -15.79
N MET A 78 21.64 -36.96 -15.58
CA MET A 78 20.28 -37.07 -15.07
C MET A 78 20.20 -36.67 -13.58
N LYS A 79 21.23 -37.00 -12.78
CA LYS A 79 21.35 -36.54 -11.39
C LYS A 79 21.61 -35.03 -11.31
N GLU A 80 22.55 -34.51 -12.12
CA GLU A 80 22.82 -33.07 -12.18
C GLU A 80 21.59 -32.24 -12.55
N LYS A 81 20.73 -32.76 -13.44
CA LYS A 81 19.45 -32.14 -13.76
C LYS A 81 18.52 -32.12 -12.54
N GLN A 82 18.36 -33.25 -11.85
CA GLN A 82 17.51 -33.35 -10.67
C GLN A 82 17.98 -32.44 -9.53
N ASP A 83 19.30 -32.37 -9.32
CA ASP A 83 19.91 -31.50 -8.31
C ASP A 83 19.69 -30.03 -8.66
N ALA A 84 19.86 -29.64 -9.93
CA ALA A 84 19.59 -28.29 -10.40
C ALA A 84 18.09 -27.91 -10.30
N ASP A 85 17.18 -28.82 -10.65
CA ASP A 85 15.73 -28.63 -10.49
C ASP A 85 15.35 -28.48 -9.00
N ALA A 86 15.95 -29.27 -8.10
CA ALA A 86 15.76 -29.18 -6.66
C ALA A 86 16.33 -27.88 -6.07
N GLU A 87 17.45 -27.38 -6.59
CA GLU A 87 18.03 -26.11 -6.16
C GLU A 87 17.19 -24.91 -6.64
N ILE A 88 16.68 -24.94 -7.87
CA ILE A 88 15.80 -23.90 -8.41
C ILE A 88 14.52 -23.79 -7.56
N THR A 89 13.87 -24.90 -7.23
CA THR A 89 12.63 -24.87 -6.42
C THR A 89 12.87 -24.27 -5.03
N LYS A 90 14.01 -24.56 -4.40
CA LYS A 90 14.41 -23.96 -3.11
C LYS A 90 14.67 -22.45 -3.24
N LEU A 91 15.37 -22.02 -4.28
CA LEU A 91 15.68 -20.61 -4.51
C LEU A 91 14.43 -19.79 -4.88
N GLU A 92 13.50 -20.37 -5.64
CA GLU A 92 12.21 -19.73 -5.98
C GLU A 92 11.30 -19.58 -4.76
N ALA A 93 11.33 -20.53 -3.81
CA ALA A 93 10.61 -20.40 -2.54
C ALA A 93 11.19 -19.25 -1.70
N LYS A 94 12.52 -19.21 -1.55
CA LYS A 94 13.22 -18.12 -0.84
C LYS A 94 13.00 -16.76 -1.48
N GLU A 95 12.97 -16.68 -2.82
CA GLU A 95 12.70 -15.44 -3.54
C GLU A 95 11.33 -14.86 -3.16
N LYS A 96 10.29 -15.71 -3.10
CA LYS A 96 8.94 -15.29 -2.72
C LYS A 96 8.87 -14.81 -1.28
N GLU A 97 9.48 -15.55 -0.35
CA GLU A 97 9.54 -15.18 1.07
C GLU A 97 10.25 -13.83 1.26
N LEU A 98 11.36 -13.60 0.56
CA LEU A 98 12.10 -12.33 0.62
C LEU A 98 11.31 -11.16 0.03
N ILE A 99 10.57 -11.37 -1.06
CA ILE A 99 9.69 -10.33 -1.64
C ILE A 99 8.56 -9.99 -0.66
N GLU A 100 7.93 -10.99 -0.05
CA GLU A 100 6.86 -10.77 0.92
C GLU A 100 7.38 -10.08 2.20
N ALA A 101 8.54 -10.51 2.71
CA ALA A 101 9.20 -9.88 3.85
C ALA A 101 9.52 -8.41 3.56
N ARG A 102 10.06 -8.11 2.36
CA ARG A 102 10.34 -6.75 1.90
C ARG A 102 9.07 -5.91 1.78
N ASP A 103 8.01 -6.43 1.18
CA ASP A 103 6.76 -5.70 0.97
C ASP A 103 6.01 -5.44 2.30
N ASN A 104 6.25 -6.30 3.29
CA ASN A 104 5.78 -6.12 4.66
C ASN A 104 6.57 -5.06 5.43
N THR A 105 7.86 -4.86 5.12
CA THR A 105 8.65 -3.75 5.69
C THR A 105 8.23 -2.41 5.09
N ARG A 106 7.36 -1.68 5.82
CA ARG A 106 6.77 -0.43 5.33
C ARG A 106 7.59 0.80 5.73
N VAL A 107 8.17 1.45 4.73
CA VAL A 107 8.76 2.79 4.85
C VAL A 107 7.76 3.83 4.34
N GLY A 108 7.61 4.94 5.07
CA GLY A 108 6.75 6.05 4.67
C GLY A 108 7.32 6.83 3.48
N ASN A 109 6.51 7.68 2.84
CA ASN A 109 7.02 8.57 1.78
C ASN A 109 8.11 9.53 2.33
N LEU A 110 8.94 10.08 1.44
CA LEU A 110 9.90 11.10 1.82
C LEU A 110 9.18 12.33 2.39
N VAL A 111 9.71 12.86 3.49
CA VAL A 111 9.26 14.12 4.07
C VAL A 111 9.78 15.26 3.18
N HIS A 112 8.90 16.18 2.79
CA HIS A 112 9.30 17.37 2.03
C HIS A 112 10.18 18.28 2.89
N GLU A 113 11.12 19.02 2.28
CA GLU A 113 12.06 19.87 3.01
C GLU A 113 11.36 20.87 3.94
N ASP A 114 10.33 21.55 3.42
CA ASP A 114 9.52 22.53 4.15
C ASP A 114 8.63 21.96 5.27
N ALA A 115 8.57 20.63 5.44
CA ALA A 115 7.72 20.05 6.47
C ALA A 115 8.29 20.33 7.87
N PRO A 116 7.53 21.00 8.75
CA PRO A 116 8.03 21.38 10.06
C PRO A 116 8.24 20.13 10.95
N LEU A 117 9.34 20.14 11.70
CA LEU A 117 9.64 19.11 12.70
C LEU A 117 8.88 19.40 13.98
N VAL A 118 7.62 18.99 14.04
CA VAL A 118 6.79 19.16 15.24
C VAL A 118 6.42 17.80 15.79
N ALA A 119 6.77 17.54 17.05
CA ALA A 119 6.48 16.28 17.74
C ALA A 119 4.97 16.08 18.02
N ALA A 120 4.20 17.17 18.04
CA ALA A 120 2.77 17.18 18.31
C ALA A 120 2.01 17.91 17.20
N PRO A 121 0.79 17.47 16.85
CA PRO A 121 -0.04 18.23 15.93
C PRO A 121 -0.29 19.64 16.49
N PRO A 122 -0.32 20.67 15.63
CA PRO A 122 -0.65 22.02 16.07
C PRO A 122 -2.01 22.02 16.76
N ALA A 123 -2.17 22.90 17.76
CA ALA A 123 -3.45 23.08 18.44
C ALA A 123 -4.55 23.33 17.40
N GLN A 124 -5.65 22.58 17.49
CA GLN A 124 -6.77 22.73 16.56
C GLN A 124 -7.31 24.16 16.64
N ARG A 125 -7.31 24.87 15.52
CA ARG A 125 -8.06 26.14 15.41
C ARG A 125 -9.54 25.82 15.35
N GLY A 126 -10.30 26.33 16.31
CA GLY A 126 -11.76 26.24 16.33
C GLY A 126 -12.32 25.76 17.66
N LEU A 127 -13.64 25.66 17.71
CA LEU A 127 -14.34 25.08 18.84
C LEU A 127 -14.06 23.57 18.90
N PRO A 128 -13.95 22.98 20.10
CA PRO A 128 -13.88 21.53 20.25
C PRO A 128 -15.06 20.88 19.53
N ALA A 129 -14.84 19.76 18.84
CA ALA A 129 -15.90 19.05 18.10
C ALA A 129 -17.12 18.71 18.99
N ASP A 130 -16.86 18.38 20.26
CA ASP A 130 -17.91 18.12 21.26
C ASP A 130 -18.73 19.36 21.61
N THR A 131 -18.16 20.55 21.49
CA THR A 131 -18.88 21.81 21.71
C THR A 131 -19.81 22.10 20.53
N LEU A 132 -19.33 21.98 19.30
CA LEU A 132 -20.17 22.17 18.11
C LEU A 132 -21.35 21.19 18.08
N ARG A 133 -21.09 19.91 18.38
CA ARG A 133 -22.13 18.88 18.47
C ARG A 133 -23.20 19.26 19.50
N ARG A 134 -22.80 19.70 20.70
CA ARG A 134 -23.74 20.12 21.75
C ARG A 134 -24.59 21.31 21.30
N CYS A 135 -24.01 22.30 20.63
CA CYS A 135 -24.76 23.45 20.11
C CYS A 135 -25.79 23.04 19.05
N LEU A 136 -25.43 22.17 18.11
CA LEU A 136 -26.35 21.67 17.08
C LEU A 136 -27.52 20.90 17.69
N MET A 137 -27.25 20.07 18.69
CA MET A 137 -28.26 19.31 19.42
C MET A 137 -29.18 20.22 20.23
N ALA A 138 -28.61 21.21 20.93
CA ALA A 138 -29.38 22.19 21.70
C ALA A 138 -30.26 23.09 20.83
N SER A 139 -29.88 23.31 19.57
CA SER A 139 -30.64 24.14 18.62
C SER A 139 -31.72 23.35 17.86
N GLY A 140 -31.87 22.04 18.13
CA GLY A 140 -32.85 21.18 17.43
C GLY A 140 -32.51 20.87 15.97
N LEU A 141 -31.30 21.20 15.50
CA LEU A 141 -30.85 20.96 14.12
C LEU A 141 -30.31 19.54 13.92
N ALA A 142 -29.99 18.85 15.00
CA ALA A 142 -29.52 17.48 14.99
C ALA A 142 -30.03 16.72 16.22
N GLU A 143 -30.17 15.40 16.07
CA GLU A 143 -30.58 14.50 17.14
C GLU A 143 -29.65 13.29 17.22
N PRO A 144 -29.34 12.77 18.42
CA PRO A 144 -28.61 11.52 18.55
C PRO A 144 -29.49 10.35 18.11
N VAL A 145 -28.90 9.36 17.43
CA VAL A 145 -29.62 8.13 17.08
C VAL A 145 -29.30 7.07 18.11
N ALA A 146 -30.33 6.35 18.59
CA ALA A 146 -30.18 5.33 19.61
C ALA A 146 -29.20 4.22 19.17
N SER A 147 -28.29 3.83 20.07
CA SER A 147 -27.37 2.71 19.84
C SER A 147 -28.15 1.40 19.87
N GLY A 148 -28.30 0.78 18.70
CA GLY A 148 -29.10 -0.43 18.51
C GLY A 148 -29.40 -0.65 17.03
N THR A 149 -29.67 0.44 16.31
CA THR A 149 -29.82 0.43 14.84
C THR A 149 -28.54 0.90 14.12
N VAL A 150 -27.76 1.76 14.78
CA VAL A 150 -26.56 2.39 14.21
C VAL A 150 -25.40 2.41 15.20
N PRO A 151 -24.14 2.58 14.73
CA PRO A 151 -22.96 2.65 15.58
C PRO A 151 -23.05 3.73 16.67
N SER A 152 -22.25 3.55 17.73
CA SER A 152 -22.10 4.58 18.76
C SER A 152 -21.58 5.89 18.13
N ARG A 153 -22.06 7.04 18.66
CA ARG A 153 -21.80 8.41 18.17
C ARG A 153 -22.54 8.84 16.89
N SER A 154 -23.48 8.03 16.39
CA SER A 154 -24.36 8.43 15.29
C SER A 154 -25.35 9.53 15.68
N TRP A 155 -25.65 10.39 14.70
CA TRP A 155 -26.62 11.48 14.79
C TRP A 155 -27.33 11.64 13.45
N ARG A 156 -28.49 12.30 13.45
CA ARG A 156 -29.24 12.67 12.24
C ARG A 156 -29.52 14.17 12.24
N ALA A 157 -29.47 14.80 11.07
CA ALA A 157 -29.95 16.17 10.90
C ALA A 157 -31.50 16.20 10.93
N VAL A 158 -32.08 17.26 11.49
CA VAL A 158 -33.53 17.42 11.62
C VAL A 158 -33.93 18.85 11.22
N GLY A 159 -35.08 18.97 10.54
CA GLY A 159 -35.62 20.26 10.09
C GLY A 159 -34.63 21.07 9.26
N ASP A 160 -34.40 22.31 9.68
CA ASP A 160 -33.47 23.25 9.04
C ASP A 160 -32.02 22.75 9.02
N GLY A 161 -31.66 21.82 9.91
CA GLY A 161 -30.33 21.19 9.92
C GLY A 161 -30.05 20.40 8.63
N LEU A 162 -31.09 19.78 8.04
CA LEU A 162 -30.97 19.07 6.77
C LEU A 162 -30.76 20.04 5.61
N LEU A 163 -31.51 21.14 5.59
CA LEU A 163 -31.37 22.19 4.57
C LEU A 163 -29.99 22.83 4.64
N LEU A 164 -29.50 23.10 5.85
CA LEU A 164 -28.17 23.64 6.07
C LEU A 164 -27.07 22.70 5.53
N GLN A 165 -27.20 21.39 5.77
CA GLN A 165 -26.26 20.40 5.24
C GLN A 165 -26.25 20.40 3.71
N GLN A 166 -27.42 20.46 3.06
CA GLN A 166 -27.53 20.47 1.61
C GLN A 166 -26.95 21.77 1.01
N GLN A 167 -27.27 22.92 1.59
CA GLN A 167 -26.76 24.22 1.14
C GLN A 167 -25.24 24.30 1.25
N TRP A 168 -24.67 23.80 2.36
CA TRP A 168 -23.23 23.79 2.56
C TRP A 168 -22.52 22.93 1.51
N LEU A 169 -23.06 21.75 1.20
CA LEU A 169 -22.52 20.88 0.16
C LEU A 169 -22.56 21.57 -1.22
N SER A 170 -23.71 22.14 -1.59
CA SER A 170 -23.87 22.86 -2.87
C SER A 170 -22.92 24.05 -2.99
N HIS A 171 -22.75 24.82 -1.91
CA HIS A 171 -21.82 25.94 -1.86
C HIS A 171 -20.36 25.48 -2.03
N ALA A 172 -19.97 24.42 -1.33
CA ALA A 172 -18.62 23.86 -1.45
C ALA A 172 -18.32 23.36 -2.88
N LEU A 173 -19.29 22.70 -3.52
CA LEU A 173 -19.16 22.25 -4.91
C LEU A 173 -19.02 23.43 -5.88
N ALA A 174 -19.84 24.47 -5.72
CA ALA A 174 -19.74 25.70 -6.52
C ALA A 174 -18.38 26.39 -6.32
N PHE A 175 -17.89 26.48 -5.07
CA PHE A 175 -16.60 27.08 -4.73
C PHE A 175 -15.41 26.35 -5.39
N VAL A 176 -15.46 25.03 -5.43
CA VAL A 176 -14.42 24.18 -6.03
C VAL A 176 -14.52 24.22 -7.56
N SER A 177 -15.73 24.14 -8.12
CA SER A 177 -15.95 24.25 -9.57
C SER A 177 -15.49 25.60 -10.12
N ALA A 178 -15.73 26.70 -9.42
CA ALA A 178 -15.27 28.03 -9.80
C ALA A 178 -13.73 28.17 -9.87
N ARG A 179 -12.97 27.25 -9.24
CA ARG A 179 -11.50 27.19 -9.29
C ARG A 179 -10.96 26.24 -10.37
N GLY A 180 -11.83 25.75 -11.24
CA GLY A 180 -11.46 24.89 -12.37
C GLY A 180 -11.34 23.40 -12.02
N PHE A 181 -11.84 22.97 -10.86
CA PHE A 181 -11.89 21.54 -10.54
C PHE A 181 -13.11 20.87 -11.19
N GLU A 182 -12.90 19.68 -11.74
CA GLU A 182 -13.97 18.85 -12.30
C GLU A 182 -14.78 18.19 -11.17
N LEU A 183 -16.10 18.33 -11.22
CA LEU A 183 -17.00 17.71 -10.24
C LEU A 183 -17.26 16.26 -10.64
N LEU A 184 -16.91 15.34 -9.74
CA LEU A 184 -17.07 13.91 -9.95
C LEU A 184 -17.84 13.30 -8.78
N HIS A 185 -18.88 12.53 -9.08
CA HIS A 185 -19.54 11.71 -8.08
C HIS A 185 -18.81 10.37 -7.96
N ALA A 186 -18.27 10.10 -6.77
CA ALA A 186 -17.49 8.90 -6.54
C ALA A 186 -18.36 7.73 -6.07
N PRO A 187 -18.15 6.50 -6.59
CA PRO A 187 -18.91 5.33 -6.14
C PRO A 187 -18.61 5.01 -4.68
N LEU A 188 -19.67 4.78 -3.89
CA LEU A 188 -19.56 4.50 -2.47
C LEU A 188 -18.97 3.10 -2.18
N GLN A 189 -19.12 2.18 -3.12
CA GLN A 189 -18.67 0.78 -3.04
C GLN A 189 -17.66 0.49 -4.16
N PRO A 190 -16.35 0.42 -3.85
CA PRO A 190 -15.32 0.01 -4.79
C PRO A 190 -15.34 -1.51 -5.03
N CYS A 191 -14.77 -1.96 -6.16
CA CYS A 191 -14.56 -3.39 -6.43
C CYS A 191 -13.68 -4.06 -5.35
N ALA A 192 -13.94 -5.34 -5.07
CA ALA A 192 -13.30 -6.14 -4.00
C ALA A 192 -11.77 -6.11 -4.04
N ASP A 193 -11.14 -6.32 -5.20
CA ASP A 193 -9.67 -6.33 -5.37
C ASP A 193 -9.00 -5.01 -4.93
N ARG A 194 -9.76 -3.91 -4.97
CA ARG A 194 -9.27 -2.58 -4.63
C ARG A 194 -9.47 -2.24 -3.16
N LEU A 195 -10.50 -2.82 -2.55
CA LEU A 195 -10.72 -2.79 -1.12
C LEU A 195 -9.56 -3.47 -0.38
N ASP A 196 -9.03 -4.58 -0.88
CA ASP A 196 -7.89 -5.26 -0.25
C ASP A 196 -6.63 -4.39 -0.21
N LYS A 197 -6.37 -3.60 -1.27
CA LYS A 197 -5.24 -2.66 -1.29
C LYS A 197 -5.44 -1.51 -0.30
N LEU A 198 -6.66 -0.97 -0.25
CA LEU A 198 -7.04 0.08 0.72
C LEU A 198 -6.99 -0.45 2.16
N ASP A 199 -7.45 -1.67 2.39
CA ASP A 199 -7.48 -2.30 3.71
C ASP A 199 -6.07 -2.63 4.20
N LYS A 200 -5.21 -3.15 3.31
CA LYS A 200 -3.76 -3.27 3.58
C LYS A 200 -3.17 -1.93 3.99
N LEU A 201 -3.48 -0.82 3.30
CA LEU A 201 -3.00 0.51 3.67
C LEU A 201 -3.53 0.95 5.06
N ARG A 202 -4.80 0.68 5.35
CA ARG A 202 -5.47 1.02 6.63
C ARG A 202 -4.89 0.26 7.81
N ARG A 203 -4.70 -1.06 7.70
CA ARG A 203 -4.07 -1.89 8.76
C ARG A 203 -2.69 -1.38 9.16
N GLY A 204 -1.90 -0.89 8.19
CA GLY A 204 -0.58 -0.29 8.47
C GLY A 204 -0.61 1.09 9.12
N ARG A 205 -1.77 1.75 9.21
CA ARG A 205 -1.98 2.96 10.01
C ARG A 205 -2.53 2.66 11.41
N GLY A 206 -2.63 1.37 11.80
CA GLY A 206 -3.25 0.95 13.05
C GLY A 206 -4.77 1.02 13.04
N GLU A 207 -5.38 1.21 11.87
CA GLU A 207 -6.83 1.30 11.72
C GLU A 207 -7.39 -0.12 11.54
N GLN A 208 -7.85 -0.74 12.63
CA GLN A 208 -8.54 -2.05 12.56
C GLN A 208 -9.99 -1.86 12.10
N GLY A 209 -10.33 -2.39 10.93
CA GLY A 209 -11.71 -2.63 10.51
C GLY A 209 -12.12 -4.05 10.86
N THR A 210 -13.22 -4.23 11.57
CA THR A 210 -13.77 -5.54 11.92
C THR A 210 -14.48 -6.16 10.70
N GLY A 211 -13.92 -7.24 10.15
CA GLY A 211 -14.64 -8.24 9.37
C GLY A 211 -15.07 -7.85 7.95
N VAL A 212 -15.38 -8.88 7.16
CA VAL A 212 -15.62 -8.92 5.70
C VAL A 212 -16.92 -8.19 5.24
N ALA A 213 -17.41 -7.22 6.00
CA ALA A 213 -18.54 -6.40 5.59
C ALA A 213 -18.05 -5.21 4.75
N VAL A 214 -18.38 -5.23 3.44
CA VAL A 214 -18.29 -4.14 2.46
C VAL A 214 -17.73 -2.83 3.04
N LEU A 215 -16.43 -2.62 2.89
CA LEU A 215 -15.76 -1.40 3.33
C LEU A 215 -16.32 -0.21 2.53
N ALA A 216 -17.19 0.58 3.15
CA ALA A 216 -17.59 1.86 2.60
C ALA A 216 -16.36 2.77 2.45
N THR A 217 -16.36 3.57 1.38
CA THR A 217 -15.32 4.61 1.20
C THR A 217 -15.37 5.58 2.38
N ARG A 218 -14.22 5.78 3.04
CA ARG A 218 -14.13 6.66 4.21
C ARG A 218 -14.01 8.12 3.79
N LEU A 219 -13.36 8.33 2.64
CA LEU A 219 -13.18 9.62 1.98
C LEU A 219 -13.36 9.43 0.48
N ALA A 220 -13.87 10.45 -0.20
CA ALA A 220 -13.98 10.46 -1.66
C ALA A 220 -12.62 10.34 -2.38
N THR A 221 -11.51 10.58 -1.68
CA THR A 221 -10.15 10.39 -2.20
C THR A 221 -9.81 8.93 -2.51
N ASP A 222 -10.40 7.97 -1.77
CA ASP A 222 -10.15 6.54 -1.96
C ASP A 222 -10.57 6.07 -3.38
N PRO A 223 -11.80 6.33 -3.86
CA PRO A 223 -12.21 6.01 -5.23
C PRO A 223 -11.62 6.96 -6.29
N LEU A 224 -11.35 8.23 -5.98
CA LEU A 224 -10.76 9.17 -6.95
C LEU A 224 -9.32 8.80 -7.32
N GLY A 225 -8.48 8.48 -6.33
CA GLY A 225 -7.12 7.98 -6.60
C GLY A 225 -7.13 6.66 -7.37
N ALA A 226 -8.21 5.89 -7.24
CA ALA A 226 -8.41 4.66 -7.97
C ALA A 226 -8.75 4.87 -9.46
N LEU A 227 -9.58 5.86 -9.79
CA LEU A 227 -10.03 6.12 -11.16
C LEU A 227 -8.87 6.40 -12.13
N HIS A 228 -7.84 7.12 -11.71
CA HIS A 228 -6.66 7.39 -12.55
C HIS A 228 -5.87 6.13 -12.92
N ALA A 229 -5.87 5.09 -12.09
CA ALA A 229 -5.19 3.84 -12.42
C ALA A 229 -6.02 2.96 -13.38
N CYS A 230 -7.34 3.18 -13.51
CA CYS A 230 -8.15 2.50 -14.53
C CYS A 230 -7.91 3.08 -15.92
N ARG A 231 -7.81 4.42 -16.05
CA ARG A 231 -7.52 5.08 -17.35
C ARG A 231 -6.17 4.70 -17.97
N ARG A 232 -5.21 4.18 -17.18
CA ARG A 232 -3.92 3.70 -17.71
C ARG A 232 -3.96 2.26 -18.25
N ARG A 233 -5.08 1.53 -18.07
CA ARG A 233 -5.25 0.13 -18.52
C ARG A 233 -6.22 -0.04 -19.69
N SER A 234 -6.92 1.04 -20.07
CA SER A 234 -7.77 1.14 -21.26
C SER A 234 -7.01 1.84 -22.37
#